data_AF-A0A329SPL4-F1
#
_entry.id   AF-A0A329SPL4-F1
#
_cell.length_a   1.000
_cell.length_b   1.000
_cell.length_c   1.000
_cell.angle_alpha   90.00
_cell.angle_beta   90.00
_cell.angle_gamma   90.00
#
_symmetry.space_group_name_H-M   'P 1'
#
loop_
_entity.id
_entity.type
_entity.pdbx_description
1 polymer ?
#
loop_
_entity_poly.entity_id
_entity_poly.type
_entity_poly.pdbx_seq_one_letter_code
_entity_poly.pdbx_strand_id
1 'polypeptide(L)'
;MRRNRRIGCSMSGIAQFISNRGLNDFQRWCEAGYDRVQEVDKQLSARFAIPRSIKTTSIKPSGTVSLLAGATPGMHYPESRFYIRRMRLDNHSDLLPALQRAEYAIEPAHESPNTTLVVSIPVDVGEGVRTLSDVSAWEQFALAAFLQRHWADNQVSCTVTFDPKTEGPQLANMLDYFQYQLKGISLLPKLELGAYKQMPYEEISARTYHKMNQSIEPLQFNVIQSIETVIDVPDKYCEACVTDPLA
;
A
#
# COMPACT_ATOMS: atom_id res chain seq x y z
N MET A 1 21.92 14.14 -6.54
CA MET A 1 20.64 14.54 -7.16
C MET A 1 20.77 15.39 -8.43
N ARG A 2 21.67 16.39 -8.50
CA ARG A 2 21.76 17.37 -9.60
C ARG A 2 21.91 16.79 -11.03
N ARG A 3 22.69 15.71 -11.20
CA ARG A 3 22.96 15.09 -12.51
C ARG A 3 21.78 14.29 -13.06
N ASN A 4 21.24 13.39 -12.25
CA ASN A 4 20.30 12.38 -12.73
C ASN A 4 18.84 12.84 -12.69
N ARG A 5 18.51 13.78 -11.79
CA ARG A 5 17.14 14.30 -11.55
C ARG A 5 16.07 13.20 -11.46
N ARG A 6 16.44 11.98 -11.03
CA ARG A 6 15.57 10.80 -11.04
C ARG A 6 14.31 11.07 -10.23
N ILE A 7 13.17 10.70 -10.81
CA ILE A 7 11.88 10.65 -10.13
C ILE A 7 11.32 9.22 -10.23
N GLY A 8 10.24 8.96 -9.50
CA GLY A 8 9.61 7.64 -9.42
C GLY A 8 8.12 7.77 -9.16
N CYS A 9 7.37 8.20 -10.17
CA CYS A 9 5.91 8.23 -10.12
C CYS A 9 5.40 6.78 -10.07
N SER A 10 4.66 6.46 -9.00
CA SER A 10 4.14 5.11 -8.74
C SER A 10 2.64 5.05 -8.92
N MET A 11 2.14 3.84 -9.18
CA MET A 11 0.72 3.51 -9.11
C MET A 11 0.44 2.61 -7.88
N SER A 12 -0.77 2.73 -7.35
CA SER A 12 -1.35 1.88 -6.29
C SER A 12 -2.82 1.62 -6.65
N GLY A 13 -3.48 0.68 -5.98
CA GLY A 13 -4.85 0.27 -6.31
C GLY A 13 -4.95 -0.57 -7.59
N ILE A 14 -3.86 -1.20 -8.03
CA ILE A 14 -3.79 -1.88 -9.33
C ILE A 14 -4.72 -3.10 -9.37
N ALA A 15 -4.76 -3.90 -8.29
CA ALA A 15 -5.66 -5.05 -8.23
C ALA A 15 -7.13 -4.60 -8.34
N GLN A 16 -7.52 -3.54 -7.64
CA GLN A 16 -8.86 -2.95 -7.74
C GLN A 16 -9.15 -2.43 -9.16
N PHE A 17 -8.18 -1.74 -9.78
CA PHE A 17 -8.34 -1.24 -11.15
C PHE A 17 -8.56 -2.38 -12.15
N ILE A 18 -7.71 -3.42 -12.10
CA ILE A 18 -7.78 -4.57 -13.01
C ILE A 18 -9.09 -5.33 -12.80
N SER A 19 -9.52 -5.54 -11.55
CA SER A 19 -10.81 -6.18 -11.26
C SER A 19 -12.01 -5.42 -11.81
N ASN A 20 -11.95 -4.08 -11.86
CA ASN A 20 -13.04 -3.25 -12.36
C ASN A 20 -13.03 -3.10 -13.89
N ARG A 21 -11.85 -2.82 -14.47
CA ARG A 21 -11.71 -2.38 -15.87
C ARG A 21 -10.96 -3.37 -16.77
N GLY A 22 -10.31 -4.37 -16.19
CA GLY A 22 -9.53 -5.36 -16.91
C GLY A 22 -8.11 -4.90 -17.27
N LEU A 23 -7.31 -5.87 -17.71
CA LEU A 23 -5.88 -5.67 -17.98
C LEU A 23 -5.62 -4.82 -19.23
N ASN A 24 -6.47 -4.91 -20.26
CA ASN A 24 -6.32 -4.14 -21.51
C ASN A 24 -6.46 -2.63 -21.27
N ASP A 25 -7.45 -2.23 -20.47
CA ASP A 25 -7.63 -0.82 -20.07
C ASP A 25 -6.46 -0.34 -19.23
N PHE A 26 -5.98 -1.20 -18.34
CA PHE A 26 -4.83 -0.89 -17.51
C PHE A 26 -3.55 -0.70 -18.33
N GLN A 27 -3.33 -1.49 -19.39
CA GLN A 27 -2.21 -1.27 -20.31
C GLN A 27 -2.27 0.10 -20.96
N ARG A 28 -3.43 0.49 -21.51
CA ARG A 28 -3.62 1.81 -22.13
C ARG A 28 -3.37 2.94 -21.15
N TRP A 29 -3.81 2.76 -19.90
CA TRP A 29 -3.56 3.70 -18.81
C TRP A 29 -2.07 3.83 -18.47
N CYS A 30 -1.35 2.71 -18.37
CA CYS A 30 0.09 2.69 -18.14
C CYS A 30 0.83 3.45 -19.25
N GLU A 31 0.56 3.13 -20.52
CA GLU A 31 1.27 3.72 -21.66
C GLU A 31 0.96 5.22 -21.80
N ALA A 32 -0.31 5.61 -21.75
CA ALA A 32 -0.71 7.01 -21.82
C ALA A 32 -0.19 7.83 -20.63
N GLY A 33 -0.21 7.25 -19.42
CA GLY A 33 0.33 7.90 -18.23
C GLY A 33 1.86 8.05 -18.30
N TYR A 34 2.56 7.04 -18.82
CA TYR A 34 4.01 7.09 -18.99
C TYR A 34 4.39 8.21 -19.96
N ASP A 35 3.73 8.27 -21.12
CA ASP A 35 3.94 9.31 -22.12
C ASP A 35 3.69 10.71 -21.54
N ARG A 36 2.62 10.85 -20.75
CA ARG A 36 2.31 12.12 -20.08
C ARG A 36 3.40 12.51 -19.07
N VAL A 37 3.93 11.57 -18.30
CA VAL A 37 5.05 11.84 -17.39
C VAL A 37 6.30 12.27 -18.16
N GLN A 38 6.61 11.64 -19.31
CA GLN A 38 7.72 12.04 -20.16
C GLN A 38 7.55 13.47 -20.69
N GLU A 39 6.36 13.81 -21.14
CA GLU A 39 6.03 15.12 -21.67
C GLU A 39 6.21 16.21 -20.60
N VAL A 40 5.68 15.99 -19.40
CA VAL A 40 5.78 16.93 -18.28
C VAL A 40 7.22 17.09 -17.80
N ASP A 41 7.98 15.98 -17.66
CA ASP A 41 9.41 16.03 -17.32
C ASP A 41 10.19 16.87 -18.34
N LYS A 42 9.94 16.67 -19.64
CA LYS A 42 10.59 17.46 -20.71
C LYS A 42 10.26 18.95 -20.58
N GLN A 43 9.00 19.31 -20.37
CA GLN A 43 8.56 20.70 -20.25
C GLN A 43 9.17 21.38 -19.01
N LEU A 44 9.12 20.72 -17.85
CA LEU A 44 9.66 21.27 -16.60
C LEU A 44 11.19 21.38 -16.65
N SER A 45 11.88 20.35 -17.14
CA SER A 45 13.33 20.40 -17.28
C SER A 45 13.79 21.53 -18.21
N ALA A 46 13.10 21.75 -19.33
CA ALA A 46 13.37 22.86 -20.23
C ALA A 46 13.13 24.22 -19.55
N ARG A 47 11.99 24.39 -18.86
CA ARG A 47 11.64 25.62 -18.16
C ARG A 47 12.65 25.99 -17.07
N PHE A 48 13.15 25.00 -16.33
CA PHE A 48 14.12 25.22 -15.26
C PHE A 48 15.59 25.12 -15.70
N ALA A 49 15.86 24.91 -16.99
CA ALA A 49 17.20 24.68 -17.54
C ALA A 49 18.00 23.60 -16.78
N ILE A 50 17.33 22.48 -16.44
CA ILE A 50 17.94 21.32 -15.77
C ILE A 50 17.91 20.09 -16.69
N PRO A 51 18.78 19.07 -16.44
CA PRO A 51 18.68 17.81 -17.14
C PRO A 51 17.30 17.15 -16.96
N ARG A 52 16.88 16.38 -17.96
CA ARG A 52 15.73 15.48 -17.84
C ARG A 52 15.97 14.38 -16.81
N SER A 53 14.91 13.90 -16.19
CA SER A 53 14.98 12.77 -15.26
C SER A 53 15.50 11.54 -15.99
N ILE A 54 16.56 10.89 -15.46
CA ILE A 54 17.13 9.69 -16.07
C ILE A 54 16.15 8.50 -16.12
N LYS A 55 15.22 8.49 -15.17
CA LYS A 55 14.11 7.55 -14.99
C LYS A 55 13.00 8.28 -14.24
N THR A 56 11.76 7.86 -14.47
CA THR A 56 10.57 8.64 -14.12
C THR A 56 9.49 7.88 -13.39
N THR A 57 9.39 6.57 -13.59
CA THR A 57 8.25 5.77 -13.12
C THR A 57 8.72 4.52 -12.39
N SER A 58 7.94 4.09 -11.41
CA SER A 58 8.20 2.91 -10.59
C SER A 58 6.89 2.28 -10.16
N ILE A 59 6.95 1.11 -9.53
CA ILE A 59 5.85 0.60 -8.69
C ILE A 59 6.41 0.37 -7.30
N LYS A 60 5.80 1.01 -6.30
CA LYS A 60 6.09 0.82 -4.88
C LYS A 60 4.81 0.45 -4.14
N PRO A 61 4.79 -0.66 -3.40
CA PRO A 61 3.67 -1.01 -2.54
C PRO A 61 3.72 -0.13 -1.30
N SER A 62 3.18 1.09 -1.39
CA SER A 62 3.19 2.04 -0.27
C SER A 62 2.12 1.65 0.74
N GLY A 63 2.52 0.92 1.78
CA GLY A 63 1.60 0.44 2.83
C GLY A 63 0.76 1.57 3.42
N THR A 64 1.38 2.58 4.03
CA THR A 64 0.66 3.65 4.73
C THR A 64 -0.20 4.53 3.79
N VAL A 65 0.37 4.96 2.65
CA VAL A 65 -0.34 5.88 1.75
C VAL A 65 -1.53 5.21 1.06
N SER A 66 -1.42 3.93 0.72
CA SER A 66 -2.52 3.23 0.07
C SER A 66 -3.71 3.05 1.02
N LEU A 67 -3.45 2.92 2.32
CA LEU A 67 -4.52 2.81 3.32
C LEU A 67 -5.32 4.08 3.48
N LEU A 68 -4.66 5.24 3.41
CA LEU A 68 -5.35 6.52 3.42
C LEU A 68 -6.36 6.63 2.26
N ALA A 69 -6.00 6.08 1.09
CA ALA A 69 -6.85 6.09 -0.09
C ALA A 69 -7.82 4.89 -0.20
N GLY A 70 -7.78 3.94 0.75
CA GLY A 70 -8.53 2.68 0.63
C GLY A 70 -8.09 1.80 -0.56
N ALA A 71 -6.83 1.94 -1.00
CA ALA A 71 -6.30 1.28 -2.18
C ALA A 71 -5.44 0.04 -1.82
N THR A 72 -5.42 -0.97 -2.70
CA THR A 72 -4.49 -2.09 -2.60
C THR A 72 -3.04 -1.61 -2.84
N PRO A 73 -2.03 -2.03 -2.05
CA PRO A 73 -0.69 -1.46 -2.14
C PRO A 73 0.05 -1.88 -3.42
N GLY A 74 0.35 -0.92 -4.29
CA GLY A 74 1.05 -1.19 -5.54
C GLY A 74 0.27 -2.18 -6.41
N MET A 75 0.93 -3.28 -6.78
CA MET A 75 0.36 -4.39 -7.55
C MET A 75 -0.11 -5.58 -6.71
N HIS A 76 -0.05 -5.46 -5.38
CA HIS A 76 -0.37 -6.59 -4.50
C HIS A 76 -1.87 -6.86 -4.46
N TYR A 77 -2.22 -8.13 -4.63
CA TYR A 77 -3.55 -8.64 -4.30
C TYR A 77 -3.66 -8.82 -2.78
N PRO A 78 -4.85 -8.56 -2.19
CA PRO A 78 -5.06 -8.76 -0.77
C PRO A 78 -5.10 -10.26 -0.41
N GLU A 79 -4.76 -10.60 0.83
CA GLU A 79 -4.92 -11.98 1.35
C GLU A 79 -6.40 -12.39 1.40
N SER A 80 -7.28 -11.46 1.79
CA SER A 80 -8.72 -11.66 1.85
C SER A 80 -9.46 -10.38 1.48
N ARG A 81 -10.70 -10.53 0.99
CA ARG A 81 -11.56 -9.37 0.64
C ARG A 81 -12.07 -8.66 1.88
N PHE A 82 -12.57 -9.43 2.85
CA PHE A 82 -13.09 -8.92 4.11
C PHE A 82 -12.13 -9.31 5.23
N TYR A 83 -11.64 -8.32 5.97
CA TYR A 83 -10.76 -8.56 7.10
C TYR A 83 -10.93 -7.51 8.19
N ILE A 84 -10.53 -7.88 9.40
CA ILE A 84 -10.26 -6.95 10.48
C ILE A 84 -8.82 -6.49 10.35
N ARG A 85 -8.63 -5.18 10.25
CA ARG A 85 -7.33 -4.54 10.41
C ARG A 85 -7.20 -4.04 11.84
N ARG A 86 -6.22 -4.54 12.58
CA ARG A 86 -5.94 -4.09 13.95
C ARG A 86 -4.91 -2.97 13.97
N MET A 87 -5.25 -1.87 14.63
CA MET A 87 -4.33 -0.77 14.90
C MET A 87 -4.00 -0.73 16.39
N ARG A 88 -2.72 -0.61 16.72
CA ARG A 88 -2.25 -0.42 18.10
C ARG A 88 -2.18 1.06 18.40
N LEU A 89 -2.76 1.48 19.52
CA LEU A 89 -2.76 2.85 20.02
C LEU A 89 -2.20 2.86 21.45
N ASP A 90 -1.53 3.95 21.81
CA ASP A 90 -1.24 4.23 23.21
C ASP A 90 -2.56 4.39 23.99
N ASN A 91 -2.60 3.91 25.23
CA ASN A 91 -3.80 3.99 26.08
C ASN A 91 -4.17 5.43 26.47
N HIS A 92 -3.30 6.41 26.21
CA HIS A 92 -3.54 7.84 26.37
C HIS A 92 -3.72 8.57 25.03
N SER A 93 -3.92 7.86 23.90
CA SER A 93 -4.10 8.50 22.59
C SER A 93 -5.34 9.39 22.54
N ASP A 94 -5.17 10.61 22.02
CA ASP A 94 -6.27 11.57 21.81
C ASP A 94 -7.33 11.09 20.81
N LEU A 95 -7.05 10.02 20.05
CA LEU A 95 -8.01 9.39 19.13
C LEU A 95 -9.05 8.54 19.85
N LEU A 96 -8.77 8.09 21.08
CA LEU A 96 -9.63 7.13 21.79
C LEU A 96 -11.07 7.62 22.01
N PRO A 97 -11.31 8.87 22.45
CA PRO A 97 -12.68 9.35 22.64
C PRO A 97 -13.51 9.34 21.33
N ALA A 98 -12.88 9.66 20.20
CA ALA A 98 -13.54 9.64 18.89
C ALA A 98 -13.86 8.21 18.45
N LEU A 99 -12.92 7.27 18.65
CA LEU A 99 -13.09 5.86 18.29
C LEU A 99 -14.13 5.15 19.17
N GLN A 100 -14.15 5.43 20.47
CA GLN A 100 -15.14 4.89 21.40
C GLN A 100 -16.54 5.37 21.07
N ARG A 101 -16.72 6.67 20.80
CA ARG A 101 -18.02 7.23 20.40
C ARG A 101 -18.51 6.65 19.07
N ALA A 102 -17.58 6.39 18.15
CA ALA A 102 -17.87 5.75 16.89
C ALA A 102 -18.10 4.23 17.02
N GLU A 103 -18.12 3.68 18.25
CA GLU A 103 -18.41 2.27 18.54
C GLU A 103 -17.44 1.28 17.86
N TYR A 104 -16.17 1.70 17.67
CA TYR A 104 -15.13 0.76 17.27
C TYR A 104 -14.83 -0.23 18.40
N ALA A 105 -14.59 -1.49 18.05
CA ALA A 105 -14.16 -2.51 19.00
C ALA A 105 -12.71 -2.23 19.45
N ILE A 106 -12.55 -1.96 20.75
CA ILE A 106 -11.26 -1.64 21.39
C ILE A 106 -11.00 -2.63 22.52
N GLU A 107 -9.84 -3.26 22.52
CA GLU A 107 -9.40 -4.18 23.58
C GLU A 107 -7.95 -3.91 24.00
N PRO A 108 -7.53 -4.28 25.22
CA PRO A 108 -6.12 -4.24 25.61
C PRO A 108 -5.24 -5.11 24.71
N ALA A 109 -4.04 -4.63 24.39
CA ALA A 109 -3.06 -5.42 23.65
C ALA A 109 -2.59 -6.62 24.49
N HIS A 110 -2.51 -7.81 23.90
CA HIS A 110 -2.14 -9.03 24.62
C HIS A 110 -0.72 -8.97 25.20
N GLU A 111 0.23 -8.38 24.46
CA GLU A 111 1.63 -8.26 24.86
C GLU A 111 1.89 -7.11 25.84
N SER A 112 1.01 -6.10 25.87
CA SER A 112 1.22 -4.87 26.65
C SER A 112 -0.13 -4.28 27.10
N PRO A 113 -0.91 -5.02 27.91
CA PRO A 113 -2.31 -4.69 28.20
C PRO A 113 -2.47 -3.40 28.99
N ASN A 114 -1.43 -2.98 29.73
CA ASN A 114 -1.50 -1.80 30.59
C ASN A 114 -1.19 -0.49 29.85
N THR A 115 -0.57 -0.53 28.67
CA THR A 115 -0.07 0.66 27.95
C THR A 115 -0.59 0.77 26.53
N THR A 116 -1.06 -0.32 25.93
CA THR A 116 -1.47 -0.35 24.53
C THR A 116 -2.88 -0.90 24.39
N LEU A 117 -3.68 -0.22 23.57
CA LEU A 117 -4.99 -0.65 23.13
C LEU A 117 -4.92 -1.09 21.66
N VAL A 118 -5.83 -1.97 21.28
CA VAL A 118 -5.98 -2.52 19.94
C VAL A 118 -7.38 -2.20 19.44
N VAL A 119 -7.42 -1.48 18.32
CA VAL A 119 -8.66 -1.08 17.66
C VAL A 119 -8.87 -1.97 16.45
N SER A 120 -10.04 -2.59 16.37
CA SER A 120 -10.42 -3.47 15.26
C SER A 120 -11.23 -2.72 14.22
N ILE A 121 -10.68 -2.57 13.02
CA ILE A 121 -11.29 -1.84 11.91
C ILE A 121 -11.73 -2.85 10.84
N PRO A 122 -13.04 -3.03 10.59
CA PRO A 122 -13.51 -3.88 9.51
C PRO A 122 -13.24 -3.21 8.15
N VAL A 123 -12.68 -3.98 7.21
CA VAL A 123 -12.33 -3.51 5.86
C VAL A 123 -12.94 -4.43 4.81
N ASP A 124 -13.54 -3.84 3.77
CA ASP A 124 -13.83 -4.49 2.48
C ASP A 124 -12.91 -3.87 1.42
N VAL A 125 -12.11 -4.70 0.74
CA VAL A 125 -11.21 -4.23 -0.33
C VAL A 125 -11.96 -3.81 -1.59
N GLY A 126 -13.20 -4.30 -1.76
CA GLY A 126 -14.06 -3.98 -2.88
C GLY A 126 -14.58 -5.22 -3.61
N GLU A 127 -15.71 -5.04 -4.28
CA GLU A 127 -16.34 -6.09 -5.07
C GLU A 127 -15.49 -6.50 -6.28
N GLY A 128 -15.45 -7.80 -6.57
CA GLY A 128 -14.71 -8.36 -7.70
C GLY A 128 -13.19 -8.37 -7.53
N VAL A 129 -12.65 -7.86 -6.42
CA VAL A 129 -11.22 -7.92 -6.13
C VAL A 129 -10.84 -9.35 -5.77
N ARG A 130 -10.04 -9.98 -6.64
CA ARG A 130 -9.46 -11.31 -6.40
C ARG A 130 -8.46 -11.24 -5.25
N THR A 131 -8.33 -12.33 -4.51
CA THR A 131 -7.38 -12.43 -3.40
C THR A 131 -6.21 -13.33 -3.78
N LEU A 132 -5.19 -13.41 -2.92
CA LEU A 132 -4.05 -14.30 -3.12
C LEU A 132 -4.43 -15.78 -3.14
N SER A 133 -5.63 -16.20 -2.71
CA SER A 133 -6.12 -17.57 -2.93
C SER A 133 -6.51 -17.84 -4.38
N ASP A 134 -6.90 -16.79 -5.12
CA ASP A 134 -7.32 -16.91 -6.52
C ASP A 134 -6.18 -16.63 -7.49
N VAL A 135 -5.12 -15.95 -7.05
CA VAL A 135 -4.03 -15.46 -7.91
C VAL A 135 -2.77 -16.28 -7.70
N SER A 136 -2.41 -17.07 -8.72
CA SER A 136 -1.18 -17.87 -8.72
C SER A 136 0.09 -17.02 -8.69
N ALA A 137 1.20 -17.59 -8.24
CA ALA A 137 2.52 -16.99 -8.32
C ALA A 137 2.90 -16.66 -9.78
N TRP A 138 2.54 -17.51 -10.75
CA TRP A 138 2.74 -17.22 -12.18
C TRP A 138 2.05 -15.94 -12.62
N GLU A 139 0.81 -15.74 -12.19
CA GLU A 139 0.05 -14.53 -12.52
C GLU A 139 0.65 -13.28 -11.87
N GLN A 140 1.14 -13.41 -10.63
CA GLN A 140 1.85 -12.31 -9.97
C GLN A 140 3.16 -11.95 -10.70
N PHE A 141 3.95 -12.95 -11.13
CA PHE A 141 5.15 -12.73 -11.96
C PHE A 141 4.80 -12.04 -13.29
N ALA A 142 3.74 -12.50 -13.96
CA ALA A 142 3.29 -11.94 -15.22
C ALA A 142 2.86 -10.48 -15.06
N LEU A 143 2.13 -10.15 -13.99
CA LEU A 143 1.75 -8.76 -13.69
C LEU A 143 2.97 -7.88 -13.37
N ALA A 144 3.96 -8.40 -12.65
CA ALA A 144 5.21 -7.68 -12.38
C ALA A 144 5.98 -7.38 -13.68
N ALA A 145 6.08 -8.37 -14.58
CA ALA A 145 6.72 -8.21 -15.89
C ALA A 145 5.94 -7.24 -16.79
N PHE A 146 4.62 -7.33 -16.80
CA PHE A 146 3.74 -6.39 -17.50
C PHE A 146 3.97 -4.95 -17.04
N LEU A 147 3.99 -4.70 -15.72
CA LEU A 147 4.26 -3.37 -15.17
C LEU A 147 5.68 -2.90 -15.48
N GLN A 148 6.65 -3.82 -15.45
CA GLN A 148 8.04 -3.53 -15.77
C GLN A 148 8.22 -3.12 -17.24
N ARG A 149 7.37 -3.62 -18.13
CA ARG A 149 7.33 -3.29 -19.56
C ARG A 149 6.55 -2.02 -19.87
N HIS A 150 5.33 -1.89 -19.36
CA HIS A 150 4.38 -0.87 -19.81
C HIS A 150 4.36 0.41 -18.95
N TRP A 151 4.92 0.37 -17.74
CA TRP A 151 4.92 1.54 -16.85
C TRP A 151 6.29 1.89 -16.31
N ALA A 152 6.95 0.95 -15.62
CA ALA A 152 8.04 1.27 -14.70
C ALA A 152 9.40 1.28 -15.40
N ASP A 153 9.97 2.46 -15.66
CA ASP A 153 11.33 2.55 -16.19
C ASP A 153 12.41 2.35 -15.10
N ASN A 154 12.08 2.56 -13.82
CA ASN A 154 12.89 2.17 -12.66
C ASN A 154 12.75 0.68 -12.37
N GLN A 155 11.90 0.30 -11.40
CA GLN A 155 11.71 -1.06 -10.91
C GLN A 155 10.26 -1.24 -10.46
N VAL A 156 9.77 -2.47 -10.57
CA VAL A 156 8.55 -2.92 -9.92
C VAL A 156 8.92 -3.58 -8.60
N SER A 157 8.58 -2.94 -7.48
CA SER A 157 8.72 -3.55 -6.16
C SER A 157 7.47 -4.37 -5.87
N CYS A 158 7.66 -5.67 -5.73
CA CYS A 158 6.61 -6.58 -5.30
C CYS A 158 7.22 -7.78 -4.57
N THR A 159 6.56 -8.18 -3.51
CA THR A 159 6.65 -9.54 -2.95
C THR A 159 5.61 -10.41 -3.63
N VAL A 160 6.04 -11.50 -4.26
CA VAL A 160 5.19 -12.56 -4.77
C VAL A 160 5.04 -13.61 -3.69
N THR A 161 3.79 -13.86 -3.30
CA THR A 161 3.45 -14.87 -2.31
C THR A 161 3.08 -16.17 -3.03
N PHE A 162 3.62 -17.30 -2.58
CA PHE A 162 3.42 -18.60 -3.25
C PHE A 162 3.18 -19.73 -2.25
N ASP A 163 2.44 -20.75 -2.67
CA ASP A 163 2.31 -22.01 -1.92
C ASP A 163 3.62 -22.83 -2.03
N PRO A 164 4.30 -23.13 -0.91
CA PRO A 164 5.59 -23.81 -0.94
C PRO A 164 5.52 -25.26 -1.46
N LYS A 165 4.36 -25.93 -1.35
CA LYS A 165 4.16 -27.32 -1.79
C LYS A 165 3.80 -27.39 -3.27
N THR A 166 2.89 -26.53 -3.74
CA THR A 166 2.35 -26.61 -5.11
C THR A 166 3.07 -25.67 -6.09
N GLU A 167 3.45 -24.48 -5.66
CA GLU A 167 4.09 -23.46 -6.51
C GLU A 167 5.60 -23.34 -6.26
N GLY A 168 6.08 -23.68 -5.06
CA GLY A 168 7.49 -23.69 -4.69
C GLY A 168 8.40 -24.43 -5.68
N PRO A 169 8.06 -25.67 -6.09
CA PRO A 169 8.84 -26.40 -7.10
C PRO A 169 8.90 -25.74 -8.47
N GLN A 170 8.00 -24.78 -8.75
CA GLN A 170 7.90 -24.09 -10.04
C GLN A 170 8.72 -22.79 -10.10
N LEU A 171 9.24 -22.30 -8.96
CA LEU A 171 9.91 -21.01 -8.88
C LEU A 171 11.14 -20.91 -9.79
N ALA A 172 11.93 -21.98 -9.92
CA ALA A 172 13.07 -22.00 -10.83
C ALA A 172 12.65 -21.72 -12.28
N ASN A 173 11.57 -22.38 -12.74
CA ASN A 173 11.02 -22.18 -14.08
C ASN A 173 10.44 -20.77 -14.26
N MET A 174 9.78 -20.22 -13.23
CA MET A 174 9.29 -18.83 -13.27
C MET A 174 10.47 -17.85 -13.43
N LEU A 175 11.51 -18.00 -12.62
CA LEU A 175 12.70 -17.16 -12.69
C LEU A 175 13.36 -17.26 -14.07
N ASP A 176 13.52 -18.47 -14.60
CA ASP A 176 14.09 -18.68 -15.94
C ASP A 176 13.26 -18.01 -17.05
N TYR A 177 11.92 -18.09 -16.98
CA TYR A 177 11.05 -17.49 -17.98
C TYR A 177 11.04 -15.95 -17.92
N PHE A 178 11.14 -15.38 -16.71
CA PHE A 178 11.02 -13.94 -16.49
C PHE A 178 12.36 -13.21 -16.31
N GLN A 179 13.51 -13.90 -16.35
CA GLN A 179 14.85 -13.34 -16.09
C GLN A 179 15.19 -12.11 -16.96
N TYR A 180 14.65 -12.04 -18.19
CA TYR A 180 14.89 -10.92 -19.11
C TYR A 180 13.81 -9.85 -19.08
N GLN A 181 12.77 -10.04 -18.27
CA GLN A 181 11.62 -9.13 -18.17
C GLN A 181 11.59 -8.40 -16.83
N LEU A 182 12.10 -9.01 -15.77
CA LEU A 182 12.14 -8.46 -14.41
C LEU A 182 13.52 -7.90 -14.07
N LYS A 183 13.54 -6.77 -13.36
CA LYS A 183 14.79 -6.21 -12.80
C LYS A 183 15.10 -6.71 -11.39
N GLY A 184 14.09 -7.24 -10.70
CA GLY A 184 14.20 -7.84 -9.39
C GLY A 184 12.82 -8.25 -8.89
N ILE A 185 12.79 -9.27 -8.05
CA ILE A 185 11.56 -9.84 -7.49
C ILE A 185 11.86 -10.35 -6.08
N SER A 186 10.89 -10.21 -5.17
CA SER A 186 10.95 -10.77 -3.82
C SER A 186 9.93 -11.90 -3.72
N LEU A 187 10.31 -13.00 -3.08
CA LEU A 187 9.47 -14.20 -2.94
C LEU A 187 9.23 -14.45 -1.44
N LEU A 188 7.99 -14.71 -1.07
CA LEU A 188 7.63 -15.04 0.31
C LEU A 188 6.71 -16.28 0.31
N PRO A 189 7.10 -17.39 0.96
CA PRO A 189 6.23 -18.56 1.05
C PRO A 189 5.03 -18.25 1.95
N LYS A 190 3.84 -18.72 1.56
CA LYS A 190 2.68 -18.72 2.45
C LYS A 190 2.97 -19.63 3.64
N LEU A 191 2.73 -19.12 4.85
CA LEU A 191 2.74 -19.90 6.07
C LEU A 191 1.30 -20.24 6.44
N GLU A 192 1.06 -21.44 6.95
CA GLU A 192 -0.25 -21.78 7.55
C GLU A 192 -0.48 -20.91 8.80
N LEU A 193 -1.73 -20.44 8.97
CA LEU A 193 -2.16 -19.35 9.87
C LEU A 193 -1.87 -19.58 11.37
N GLY A 194 -1.86 -18.47 12.13
CA GLY A 194 -2.18 -18.46 13.56
C GLY A 194 -1.07 -18.10 14.56
N ALA A 195 -0.02 -17.39 14.15
CA ALA A 195 1.13 -17.12 15.01
C ALA A 195 0.81 -16.26 16.25
N TYR A 196 -0.20 -15.39 16.20
CA TYR A 196 -0.49 -14.41 17.26
C TYR A 196 -1.97 -14.35 17.61
N LYS A 197 -2.27 -14.10 18.89
CA LYS A 197 -3.64 -13.94 19.41
C LYS A 197 -4.36 -12.73 18.80
N GLN A 198 -3.62 -11.65 18.50
CA GLN A 198 -4.14 -10.42 17.90
C GLN A 198 -3.43 -10.15 16.57
N MET A 199 -3.79 -10.92 15.54
CA MET A 199 -3.21 -10.75 14.20
C MET A 199 -3.51 -9.34 13.66
N PRO A 200 -2.54 -8.64 13.05
CA PRO A 200 -2.76 -7.33 12.44
C PRO A 200 -3.83 -7.35 11.33
N TYR A 201 -3.91 -8.47 10.61
CA TYR A 201 -4.95 -8.76 9.63
C TYR A 201 -5.59 -10.08 10.00
N GLU A 202 -6.92 -10.11 10.10
CA GLU A 202 -7.69 -11.32 10.35
C GLU A 202 -8.81 -11.41 9.32
N GLU A 203 -8.81 -12.45 8.51
CA GLU A 203 -9.88 -12.71 7.57
C GLU A 203 -11.21 -12.95 8.30
N ILE A 204 -12.27 -12.33 7.79
CA ILE A 204 -13.62 -12.49 8.32
C ILE A 204 -14.62 -12.76 7.19
N SER A 205 -15.77 -13.34 7.54
CA SER A 205 -16.86 -13.49 6.59
C SER A 205 -17.49 -12.14 6.23
N ALA A 206 -18.10 -12.04 5.05
CA ALA A 206 -18.91 -10.89 4.64
C ALA A 206 -20.01 -10.56 5.66
N ARG A 207 -20.65 -11.60 6.23
CA ARG A 207 -21.67 -11.44 7.28
C ARG A 207 -21.10 -10.77 8.53
N THR A 208 -19.91 -11.18 8.95
CA THR A 208 -19.21 -10.59 10.10
C THR A 208 -18.85 -9.14 9.81
N TYR A 209 -18.30 -8.86 8.63
CA TYR A 209 -17.97 -7.51 8.17
C TYR A 209 -19.20 -6.59 8.25
N HIS A 210 -20.32 -6.98 7.64
CA HIS A 210 -21.54 -6.17 7.64
C HIS A 210 -22.09 -5.93 9.06
N LYS A 211 -22.04 -6.96 9.93
CA LYS A 211 -22.46 -6.80 11.33
C LYS A 211 -21.60 -5.78 12.08
N MET A 212 -20.28 -5.83 11.91
CA MET A 212 -19.35 -4.88 12.55
C MET A 212 -19.50 -3.48 11.97
N ASN A 213 -19.65 -3.36 10.65
CA ASN A 213 -19.76 -2.06 10.00
C ASN A 213 -21.10 -1.36 10.30
N GLN A 214 -22.16 -2.11 10.59
CA GLN A 214 -23.45 -1.57 11.01
C GLN A 214 -23.44 -0.97 12.42
N SER A 215 -22.55 -1.43 13.30
CA SER A 215 -22.45 -0.88 14.65
C SER A 215 -21.55 0.36 14.72
N ILE A 216 -20.76 0.64 13.68
CA ILE A 216 -19.81 1.75 13.66
C ILE A 216 -20.50 3.03 13.16
N GLU A 217 -20.35 4.09 13.94
CA GLU A 217 -20.84 5.43 13.60
C GLU A 217 -19.74 6.28 12.94
N PRO A 218 -20.07 7.32 12.16
CA PRO A 218 -19.06 8.21 11.56
C PRO A 218 -18.15 8.86 12.61
N LEU A 219 -16.84 8.86 12.36
CA LEU A 219 -15.85 9.49 13.24
C LEU A 219 -16.07 11.00 13.35
N GLN A 220 -16.13 11.48 14.60
CA GLN A 220 -16.19 12.90 14.92
C GLN A 220 -14.90 13.32 15.64
N PHE A 221 -14.07 14.10 14.96
CA PHE A 221 -12.78 14.56 15.50
C PHE A 221 -12.87 15.85 16.31
N ASN A 222 -14.04 16.49 16.39
CA ASN A 222 -14.27 17.69 17.20
C ASN A 222 -14.09 17.49 18.72
N VAL A 223 -13.94 16.24 19.13
CA VAL A 223 -13.69 15.81 20.52
C VAL A 223 -12.21 15.78 20.86
N ILE A 224 -11.36 15.76 19.83
CA ILE A 224 -9.91 15.76 19.98
C ILE A 224 -9.52 17.17 20.36
N GLN A 225 -9.30 17.39 21.65
CA GLN A 225 -8.71 18.62 22.15
C GLN A 225 -7.19 18.45 22.05
N SER A 226 -6.55 19.10 21.09
CA SER A 226 -5.09 19.15 21.03
C SER A 226 -4.58 19.83 22.31
N ILE A 227 -3.95 19.07 23.20
CA ILE A 227 -3.36 19.59 24.45
C ILE A 227 -2.02 20.28 24.15
N GLU A 228 -1.40 19.94 23.02
CA GLU A 228 -0.22 20.64 22.52
C GLU A 228 -0.60 22.02 22.00
N THR A 229 0.11 23.05 22.48
CA THR A 229 0.14 24.37 21.85
C THR A 229 0.32 24.17 20.36
N VAL A 230 -0.68 24.58 19.57
CA VAL A 230 -0.55 24.69 18.12
C VAL A 230 0.59 25.66 17.87
N ILE A 231 1.80 25.14 17.68
CA ILE A 231 2.89 25.94 17.17
C ILE A 231 2.55 26.10 15.69
N ASP A 232 2.08 27.29 15.32
CA ASP A 232 1.95 27.73 13.93
C ASP A 232 3.36 27.82 13.33
N VAL A 233 4.03 26.69 13.15
CA VAL A 233 5.14 26.56 12.21
C VAL A 233 4.47 26.19 10.91
N PRO A 234 4.42 27.09 9.92
CA PRO A 234 4.02 26.68 8.59
C PRO A 234 5.06 25.66 8.15
N ASP A 235 4.67 24.39 8.03
CA ASP A 235 5.43 23.36 7.33
C ASP A 235 5.49 23.77 5.85
N LYS A 236 6.36 24.75 5.56
CA LYS A 236 6.53 25.30 4.23
C LYS A 236 7.31 24.33 3.35
N TYR A 237 8.10 23.41 3.94
CA TYR A 237 8.83 22.38 3.22
C TYR A 237 9.07 21.14 4.09
N CYS A 238 9.02 19.94 3.48
CA CYS A 238 9.56 18.72 4.06
C CYS A 238 11.10 18.79 4.10
N GLU A 239 11.68 19.57 5.02
CA GLU A 239 13.14 19.68 5.17
C GLU A 239 13.62 18.96 6.42
N ALA A 240 14.06 17.72 6.23
CA ALA A 240 15.11 17.15 7.07
C ALA A 240 16.44 17.78 6.68
N CYS A 241 16.75 18.98 7.21
CA CYS A 241 18.10 19.56 7.31
C CYS A 241 18.01 20.92 8.01
N VAL A 242 18.07 20.92 9.35
CA VAL A 242 18.44 22.15 10.07
C VAL A 242 19.93 22.06 10.35
N THR A 243 20.74 22.74 9.55
CA THR A 243 22.02 23.28 10.05
C THR A 243 21.71 24.67 10.58
N ASP A 244 22.01 24.87 11.85
CA ASP A 244 21.80 26.11 12.60
C ASP A 244 22.42 27.31 11.85
N PRO A 245 21.65 28.36 11.50
CA PRO A 245 22.19 29.57 10.89
C PRO A 245 23.05 30.41 11.85
N LEU A 246 23.17 30.02 13.12
CA LEU A 246 23.94 30.72 14.15
C LEU A 246 24.99 29.84 14.87
N ALA A 247 25.37 28.70 14.28
CA ALA A 247 26.54 27.92 14.69
C ALA A 247 27.74 28.11 13.76
#